data_AF-A0A917DZI6-F1
#
_entry.id   AF-A0A917DZI6-F1
#
_cell.length_a   1.000
_cell.length_b   1.000
_cell.length_c   1.000
_cell.angle_alpha   90.00
_cell.angle_beta   90.00
_cell.angle_gamma   90.00
#
_symmetry.space_group_name_H-M   'P 1'
#
loop_
_entity.id
_entity.type
_entity.pdbx_description
1 polymer ?
#
loop_
_entity_poly.entity_id
_entity_poly.type
_entity_poly.pdbx_seq_one_letter_code
_entity_poly.pdbx_strand_id
1 'polypeptide(L)' 'MSRLAEKFLDLPLADDLDAAVDAAIHAAGGDERTAIRAVILGQRNLMEAYAGVISAGYVRRGAGKRS' A
#
# COMPACT_ATOMS: atom_id res chain seq x y z
N MET A 1 8.06 8.06 7.21
CA MET A 1 8.07 6.82 6.40
C MET A 1 9.51 6.43 6.13
N SER A 2 9.82 5.14 5.96
CA SER A 2 11.17 4.72 5.55
C SER A 2 11.34 4.92 4.04
N ARG A 3 12.56 5.25 3.58
CA ARG A 3 12.89 5.42 2.14
C ARG A 3 12.55 4.20 1.27
N LEU A 4 12.45 3.02 1.87
CA LEU A 4 12.05 1.80 1.18
C LEU A 4 10.56 1.82 0.83
N ALA A 5 9.71 2.27 1.77
CA ALA A 5 8.27 2.30 1.59
C ALA A 5 7.85 3.25 0.45
N GLU A 6 8.56 4.37 0.27
CA GLU A 6 8.32 5.32 -0.83
C GLU A 6 8.60 4.68 -2.20
N LYS A 7 9.66 3.87 -2.34
CA LYS A 7 9.98 3.20 -3.61
C LYS A 7 8.95 2.16 -4.05
N PHE A 8 8.21 1.56 -3.12
CA PHE A 8 7.16 0.60 -3.45
C PHE A 8 5.87 1.27 -3.96
N LEU A 9 5.66 2.56 -3.68
CA LEU A 9 4.51 3.31 -4.18
C LEU A 9 4.64 3.70 -5.67
N ASP A 10 5.87 3.72 -6.20
CA ASP A 10 6.16 4.04 -7.60
C ASP A 10 6.23 2.81 -8.51
N LEU A 11 5.95 1.61 -7.98
CA LEU A 11 5.82 0.44 -8.84
C LEU A 11 4.61 0.64 -9.76
N PRO A 12 4.77 0.52 -11.08
CA PRO A 12 3.63 0.58 -11.98
C PRO A 12 2.64 -0.51 -11.56
N LEU A 13 1.35 -0.14 -11.47
CA LEU A 13 0.24 -1.07 -11.49
C LEU A 13 0.21 -1.74 -12.86
N ALA A 14 1.21 -2.58 -13.14
CA ALA A 14 1.22 -3.42 -14.32
C ALA A 14 0.13 -4.48 -14.12
N ASP A 15 -0.74 -4.64 -15.12
CA ASP A 15 -1.70 -5.76 -15.15
C ASP A 15 -0.97 -7.12 -15.23
N ASP A 16 0.33 -7.10 -15.53
CA ASP A 16 1.24 -8.24 -15.48
C ASP A 16 1.83 -8.41 -14.07
N LEU A 17 1.30 -9.41 -13.36
CA LEU A 17 1.73 -9.76 -12.01
C LEU A 17 3.16 -10.30 -11.96
N ASP A 18 3.62 -11.01 -13.00
CA ASP A 18 4.96 -11.60 -13.01
C ASP A 18 6.01 -10.49 -13.13
N ALA A 19 5.78 -9.52 -14.02
CA ALA A 19 6.65 -8.35 -14.14
C ALA A 19 6.69 -7.51 -12.84
N ALA A 20 5.56 -7.41 -12.12
CA ALA A 20 5.51 -6.72 -10.83
C ALA A 20 6.28 -7.46 -9.73
N VAL A 21 6.23 -8.80 -9.73
CA VAL A 21 7.03 -9.64 -8.82
C VAL A 21 8.51 -9.47 -9.09
N ASP A 22 8.94 -9.53 -10.35
CA ASP A 22 10.34 -9.33 -10.75
C ASP A 22 10.85 -7.95 -10.33
N ALA A 23 10.05 -6.91 -10.55
CA ALA A 23 10.38 -5.55 -10.13
C ALA A 23 10.53 -5.43 -8.60
N ALA A 24 9.66 -6.09 -7.83
CA ALA A 24 9.74 -6.10 -6.38
C ALA A 24 10.99 -6.83 -5.86
N ILE A 25 11.34 -7.97 -6.45
CA ILE A 25 12.57 -8.72 -6.13
C ILE A 25 13.80 -7.90 -6.50
N HIS A 26 13.81 -7.28 -7.68
CA HIS A 26 14.90 -6.41 -8.11
C HIS A 26 15.10 -5.21 -7.18
N ALA A 27 14.00 -4.55 -6.77
CA ALA A 27 14.04 -3.44 -5.82
C ALA A 27 14.57 -3.86 -4.43
N ALA A 28 14.36 -5.12 -4.05
CA ALA A 28 14.91 -5.72 -2.84
C ALA A 28 16.37 -6.21 -2.97
N GLY A 29 17.03 -5.94 -4.11
CA GLY A 29 18.41 -6.39 -4.35
C GLY A 29 18.52 -7.90 -4.56
N GLY A 30 17.44 -8.57 -5.01
CA GLY A 30 17.40 -10.01 -5.21
C GLY A 30 17.01 -10.83 -3.97
N ASP A 31 16.76 -10.20 -2.82
CA ASP A 31 16.29 -10.91 -1.62
C ASP A 31 14.74 -11.01 -1.62
N GLU A 32 14.27 -12.20 -1.99
CA GLU A 32 12.85 -12.57 -2.03
C GLU A 32 12.14 -12.35 -0.68
N ARG A 33 12.81 -12.66 0.44
CA ARG A 33 12.19 -12.52 1.78
C ARG A 33 11.99 -11.05 2.12
N THR A 34 12.94 -10.20 1.73
CA THR A 34 12.84 -8.76 1.90
C THR A 34 11.76 -8.17 0.99
N ALA A 35 11.66 -8.62 -0.27
CA ALA A 35 10.60 -8.21 -1.19
C ALA A 35 9.20 -8.54 -0.65
N ILE A 36 8.97 -9.78 -0.22
CA ILE A 36 7.70 -10.23 0.35
C ILE A 36 7.33 -9.40 1.59
N ARG A 37 8.30 -9.17 2.50
CA ARG A 37 8.08 -8.38 3.71
C ARG A 37 7.65 -6.95 3.37
N ALA A 38 8.29 -6.34 2.37
CA ALA A 38 7.98 -4.99 1.94
C ALA A 38 6.58 -4.89 1.32
N VAL A 39 6.18 -5.86 0.49
CA VAL A 39 4.83 -5.93 -0.09
C VAL A 39 3.76 -6.06 1.00
N ILE A 40 3.92 -6.97 1.97
CA ILE A 40 2.97 -7.17 3.07
C ILE A 40 2.82 -5.88 3.90
N LEU A 41 3.93 -5.20 4.19
CA LEU A 41 3.91 -3.93 4.92
C LEU A 41 3.22 -2.82 4.11
N GLY A 42 3.50 -2.74 2.80
CA GLY A 42 2.83 -1.80 1.90
C GLY A 42 1.31 -2.01 1.88
N GLN A 43 0.86 -3.26 1.78
CA GLN A 43 -0.57 -3.60 1.82
C GLN A 43 -1.22 -3.18 3.14
N ARG A 44 -0.58 -3.44 4.29
CA ARG A 44 -1.11 -3.01 5.60
C ARG A 44 -1.22 -1.50 5.70
N ASN A 45 -0.19 -0.78 5.28
CA ASN A 45 -0.20 0.69 5.30
C ASN A 45 -1.32 1.26 4.41
N LEU A 46 -1.55 0.67 3.24
CA LEU A 46 -2.65 1.06 2.37
C LEU A 46 -4.00 0.79 3.04
N MET A 47 -4.20 -0.40 3.63
CA MET A 47 -5.42 -0.73 4.35
C MET A 47 -5.70 0.24 5.52
N GLU A 48 -4.68 0.59 6.30
CA GLU A 48 -4.79 1.57 7.39
C GLU A 48 -5.12 2.98 6.86
N ALA A 49 -4.46 3.41 5.79
CA ALA A 49 -4.74 4.69 5.15
C ALA A 49 -6.19 4.76 4.62
N TYR A 50 -6.67 3.69 3.96
CA TYR A 50 -8.05 3.60 3.51
C TYR A 50 -9.05 3.58 4.67
N ALA A 51 -8.76 2.86 5.76
CA ALA A 51 -9.60 2.88 6.96
C ALA A 51 -9.71 4.29 7.55
N GLY A 52 -8.60 5.04 7.60
CA GLY A 52 -8.58 6.43 8.03
C GLY A 52 -9.40 7.37 7.13
N VAL A 53 -9.26 7.24 5.80
CA VAL A 53 -9.99 8.06 4.81
C VAL A 53 -11.49 7.75 4.83
N ILE A 54 -11.87 6.47 4.91
CA ILE A 54 -13.29 6.06 5.00
C ILE A 54 -13.89 6.59 6.30
N SER A 55 -13.22 6.40 7.43
CA SER A 55 -13.67 6.93 8.73
C SER A 55 -13.86 8.45 8.72
N ALA A 56 -12.87 9.21 8.21
CA ALA A 56 -12.96 10.66 8.07
C ALA A 56 -14.07 11.10 7.10
N GLY A 57 -14.32 10.33 6.04
CA GLY A 57 -15.40 10.56 5.08
C GLY A 57 -16.80 10.34 5.67
N TYR A 58 -16.97 9.35 6.55
CA TYR A 58 -18.24 9.12 7.28
C TYR A 58 -18.51 10.21 8.32
N VAL A 59 -17.48 10.64 9.07
CA VAL A 59 -17.60 11.75 10.04
C VAL A 59 -17.97 13.05 9.32
N ARG A 60 -17.32 13.36 8.19
CA ARG A 60 -17.57 14.59 7.43
C ARG A 60 -18.94 14.61 6.74
N ARG A 61 -19.52 13.45 6.38
CA ARG A 61 -20.85 13.34 5.76
C ARG A 61 -22.02 13.31 6.75
N GLY A 62 -21.78 13.49 8.04
CA GLY A 62 -22.85 13.74 9.00
C GLY A 62 -23.81 12.56 9.17
N ALA A 63 -23.29 11.38 9.50
CA ALA A 63 -24.08 10.28 10.06
C ALA A 63 -24.61 10.59 11.49
N GLY A 64 -25.04 11.84 11.72
CA GLY A 64 -25.50 12.40 12.99
C GLY A 64 -26.51 13.53 12.82
N LYS A 65 -27.21 13.65 11.69
CA LYS A 65 -28.39 14.52 11.57
C LYS A 65 -29.63 13.71 11.20
N ARG A 66 -30.16 13.02 12.20
CA ARG A 66 -31.59 12.75 12.35
C ARG A 66 -31.95 13.02 13.81
N SER A 67 -32.31 14.26 14.09
CA SER A 67 -32.96 14.74 15.31
C SER A 67 -34.01 15.75 14.88
#